data_AF-A0A453D7E0-F1
#
_entry.id   AF-A0A453D7E0-F1
#
_cell.length_a   1.000
_cell.length_b   1.000
_cell.length_c   1.000
_cell.angle_alpha   90.00
_cell.angle_beta   90.00
_cell.angle_gamma   90.00
#
_symmetry.space_group_name_H-M   'P 1'
#
loop_
_entity.id
_entity.type
_entity.pdbx_description
1 polymer ?
#
loop_
_entity_poly.entity_id
_entity_poly.type
_entity_poly.pdbx_seq_one_letter_code
_entity_poly.pdbx_strand_id
1 'polypeptide(L)'
;MSNVVMALTVMVTLLFLMPLFVYTPNVVLGAIIIAAVIGLIDLPAAYNIWKMDKMDFLVCLCAFAGVIFISVQEGLAIAVTNILLIFL
;
A
#
# COMPACT_ATOMS: atom_id res chain seq x y z
N MET A 1 -14.18 -17.89 -13.67
CA MET A 1 -14.85 -18.62 -12.57
C MET A 1 -14.26 -18.29 -11.19
N SER A 2 -12.93 -18.24 -11.00
CA SER A 2 -12.31 -17.99 -9.68
C SER A 2 -12.71 -16.67 -9.00
N ASN A 3 -12.80 -15.55 -9.73
CA ASN A 3 -13.27 -14.28 -9.15
C ASN A 3 -14.73 -14.33 -8.69
N VAL A 4 -15.57 -15.11 -9.38
CA VAL A 4 -16.99 -15.28 -9.01
C VAL A 4 -17.09 -16.06 -7.70
N VAL A 5 -16.30 -17.12 -7.55
CA VAL A 5 -16.24 -17.92 -6.31
C VAL A 5 -15.71 -17.08 -5.14
N MET A 6 -14.67 -16.27 -5.37
CA MET A 6 -14.13 -15.38 -4.35
C MET A 6 -15.16 -14.32 -3.92
N ALA A 7 -15.83 -13.65 -4.87
CA ALA A 7 -16.85 -12.65 -4.58
C ALA A 7 -18.06 -13.26 -3.83
N LEU A 8 -18.53 -14.44 -4.24
CA LEU A 8 -19.59 -15.17 -3.53
C LEU A 8 -19.16 -15.54 -2.10
N THR A 9 -17.93 -16.00 -1.92
CA THR A 9 -17.40 -16.33 -0.58
C THR A 9 -17.36 -15.09 0.31
N VAL A 10 -16.84 -13.97 -0.20
CA VAL A 10 -16.83 -12.69 0.55
C VAL A 10 -18.26 -12.26 0.90
N MET A 11 -19.19 -12.31 -0.04
CA MET A 11 -20.61 -11.97 0.20
C MET A 11 -21.23 -12.82 1.33
N VAL A 12 -21.02 -14.13 1.29
CA VAL A 12 -21.53 -15.06 2.31
C VAL A 12 -20.86 -14.79 3.66
N THR A 13 -19.53 -14.61 3.71
CA THR A 13 -18.84 -14.28 4.96
C THR A 13 -19.32 -12.96 5.56
N LEU A 14 -19.57 -11.94 4.74
CA LEU A 14 -20.11 -10.68 5.26
C LEU A 14 -21.53 -10.87 5.78
N LEU A 15 -22.43 -11.59 5.11
CA LEU A 15 -23.80 -11.81 5.59
C LEU A 15 -23.90 -12.63 6.88
N PHE A 16 -23.08 -13.69 7.02
CA PHE A 16 -23.15 -14.60 8.17
C PHE A 16 -22.18 -14.26 9.31
N LEU A 17 -20.99 -13.73 9.00
CA LEU A 17 -19.97 -13.35 9.99
C LEU A 17 -19.96 -11.84 10.32
N MET A 18 -20.86 -11.02 9.75
CA MET A 18 -21.06 -9.62 10.21
C MET A 18 -21.11 -9.48 11.74
N PRO A 19 -21.88 -10.31 12.50
CA PRO A 19 -21.90 -10.18 13.95
C PRO A 19 -20.52 -10.43 14.56
N LEU A 20 -19.73 -11.35 14.00
CA LEU A 20 -18.37 -11.65 14.49
C LEU A 20 -17.40 -10.50 14.21
N PHE A 21 -17.51 -9.84 13.06
CA PHE A 21 -16.67 -8.68 12.71
C PHE A 21 -16.94 -7.46 13.60
N VAL A 22 -18.16 -7.28 14.10
CA VAL A 22 -18.49 -6.19 15.05
C VAL A 22 -17.84 -6.41 16.42
N TYR A 23 -17.70 -7.67 16.87
CA TYR A 23 -17.03 -7.99 18.13
C TYR A 23 -15.51 -8.13 18.02
N THR A 24 -14.96 -8.01 16.81
CA THR A 24 -13.52 -8.15 16.62
C THR A 24 -12.82 -6.94 17.22
N PRO A 25 -11.98 -7.11 18.27
CA PRO A 25 -11.31 -5.99 18.90
C PRO A 25 -10.36 -5.33 17.90
N ASN A 26 -10.23 -3.99 17.97
CA ASN A 26 -9.36 -3.19 17.10
C ASN A 26 -7.92 -3.73 17.01
N VAL A 27 -7.46 -4.44 18.04
CA VAL A 27 -6.15 -5.10 18.09
C VAL A 27 -5.98 -6.16 16.99
N VAL A 28 -7.01 -6.96 16.71
CA VAL A 28 -6.95 -8.02 15.70
C VAL A 28 -6.94 -7.40 14.30
N LEU A 29 -7.76 -6.37 14.05
CA LEU A 29 -7.75 -5.63 12.79
C LEU A 29 -6.39 -4.95 12.56
N GLY A 30 -5.82 -4.35 13.60
CA GLY A 30 -4.48 -3.76 13.55
C GLY A 30 -3.40 -4.80 13.21
N ALA A 31 -3.46 -5.99 13.83
CA ALA A 31 -2.54 -7.08 13.53
C ALA A 31 -2.63 -7.54 12.06
N ILE A 32 -3.85 -7.65 11.51
CA ILE A 32 -4.07 -8.00 10.09
C ILE A 32 -3.48 -6.94 9.16
N ILE A 33 -3.70 -5.65 9.45
CA ILE A 33 -3.16 -4.54 8.63
C ILE A 33 -1.62 -4.56 8.67
N ILE A 34 -1.02 -4.70 9.85
CA ILE A 34 0.44 -4.75 9.99
C ILE A 34 1.02 -5.94 9.21
N ALA A 35 0.42 -7.13 9.34
CA ALA A 35 0.84 -8.31 8.60
C ALA A 35 0.75 -8.10 7.07
N ALA A 36 -0.31 -7.46 6.58
CA ALA A 36 -0.46 -7.12 5.17
C ALA A 36 0.59 -6.11 4.69
N VAL A 37 0.88 -5.08 5.48
CA VAL A 37 1.88 -4.05 5.13
C VAL A 37 3.29 -4.64 5.10
N ILE A 38 3.65 -5.48 6.07
CA ILE A 38 4.96 -6.16 6.09
C ILE A 38 5.16 -6.98 4.80
N GLY A 39 4.12 -7.66 4.32
CA GLY A 39 4.18 -8.41 3.06
C GLY A 39 4.27 -7.56 1.80
N LEU A 40 3.96 -6.25 1.89
CA LEU A 40 4.02 -5.31 0.78
C LEU A 40 5.35 -4.54 0.70
N ILE A 41 6.14 -4.51 1.78
CA ILE A 41 7.42 -3.80 1.82
C ILE A 41 8.51 -4.62 1.14
N ASP A 42 8.85 -4.26 -0.10
CA ASP A 42 9.98 -4.83 -0.85
C ASP A 42 11.31 -4.11 -0.55
N LEU A 43 11.93 -4.45 0.58
CA LEU A 43 13.27 -3.98 0.95
C LEU A 43 14.36 -4.21 -0.14
N PRO A 44 14.40 -5.34 -0.88
CA PRO A 44 15.42 -5.57 -1.90
C PRO A 44 15.31 -4.58 -3.07
N ALA A 45 14.08 -4.20 -3.44
CA ALA A 45 13.83 -3.25 -4.51
C ALA A 45 14.33 -1.85 -4.13
N ALA A 46 14.08 -1.41 -2.89
CA ALA A 46 14.58 -0.14 -2.38
C ALA A 46 16.11 -0.05 -2.40
N TYR A 47 16.80 -1.14 -2.03
CA TYR A 47 18.27 -1.20 -2.08
C TYR A 47 18.82 -1.17 -3.51
N ASN A 48 18.16 -1.85 -4.45
CA ASN A 48 18.54 -1.82 -5.86
C ASN A 48 18.39 -0.41 -6.47
N ILE A 49 17.32 0.31 -6.15
CA ILE A 49 17.11 1.69 -6.64
C ILE A 49 18.23 2.60 -6.12
N TRP A 50 18.59 2.52 -4.84
CA TRP A 50 19.70 3.30 -4.27
C TRP A 50 21.01 3.10 -5.05
N LYS A 51 21.30 1.86 -5.46
CA LYS A 51 22.57 1.51 -6.11
C LYS A 51 22.60 1.86 -7.60
N MET A 52 21.44 1.91 -8.27
CA MET A 52 21.34 2.25 -9.69
C MET A 52 21.36 3.75 -9.93
N ASP A 53 20.45 4.50 -9.28
CA ASP A 53 20.33 5.94 -9.47
C ASP A 53 19.97 6.66 -8.17
N LYS A 54 20.82 7.61 -7.77
CA LYS A 54 20.62 8.41 -6.56
C LYS A 54 19.46 9.39 -6.69
N MET A 55 19.12 9.81 -7.92
CA MET A 55 18.01 10.73 -8.17
C MET A 55 16.67 10.03 -8.00
N ASP A 56 16.53 8.81 -8.53
CA ASP A 56 15.30 8.01 -8.38
C ASP A 56 15.04 7.64 -6.91
N PHE A 57 16.10 7.39 -6.14
CA PHE A 57 15.97 7.20 -4.69
C PHE A 57 15.42 8.45 -3.99
N LEU A 58 15.89 9.64 -4.39
CA LEU A 58 15.42 10.91 -3.82
C LEU A 58 13.94 11.15 -4.16
N VAL A 59 13.51 10.84 -5.39
CA VAL A 59 12.10 10.94 -5.79
C VAL A 59 11.22 10.00 -4.96
N CYS A 60 11.67 8.76 -4.74
CA CYS A 60 10.96 7.79 -3.92
C CYS A 60 10.84 8.26 -2.46
N LEU A 61 11.92 8.83 -1.90
CA LEU A 61 11.92 9.39 -0.55
C LEU A 61 10.99 10.61 -0.42
N CYS A 62 11.00 11.51 -1.41
CA CYS A 62 10.13 12.67 -1.48
C CYS A 62 8.65 12.26 -1.62
N ALA A 63 8.35 11.24 -2.43
CA ALA A 63 7.00 10.68 -2.55
C ALA A 63 6.52 10.09 -1.23
N PHE A 64 7.37 9.30 -0.56
CA PHE A 64 7.07 8.70 0.74
C PHE A 64 6.82 9.77 1.81
N ALA A 65 7.68 10.79 1.88
CA ALA A 65 7.48 11.94 2.75
C ALA A 65 6.17 12.69 2.41
N GLY A 66 5.90 12.93 1.13
CA GLY A 66 4.68 13.60 0.66
C GLY A 66 3.40 12.88 1.06
N VAL A 67 3.39 11.54 0.97
CA VAL A 67 2.25 10.72 1.42
C VAL A 67 2.04 10.81 2.94
N ILE A 68 3.11 10.82 3.72
CA ILE A 68 3.03 10.89 5.19
C ILE A 68 2.58 12.27 5.68
N PHE A 69 3.10 13.35 5.08
CA PHE A 69 2.86 14.71 5.57
C PHE A 69 1.62 15.38 4.99
N ILE A 70 1.22 15.03 3.77
CA ILE A 70 0.11 15.71 3.07
C ILE A 70 -1.06 14.74 2.90
N SER A 71 -0.95 13.82 1.95
CA SER A 71 -1.99 12.85 1.59
C SER A 71 -1.46 11.92 0.51
N VAL A 72 -2.09 10.73 0.38
CA VAL A 72 -1.73 9.73 -0.64
C VAL A 72 -1.79 10.31 -2.05
N GLN A 73 -2.85 11.06 -2.39
CA GLN A 73 -3.02 11.66 -3.71
C GLN A 73 -1.93 12.66 -4.08
N GLU A 74 -1.60 13.58 -3.19
CA GLU A 74 -0.57 14.61 -3.44
C GLU A 74 0.84 14.02 -3.47
N GLY A 75 1.15 13.07 -2.59
CA GLY A 75 2.45 12.39 -2.60
C GLY A 75 2.70 11.60 -3.90
N LEU A 76 1.67 10.94 -4.41
CA LEU A 76 1.71 10.29 -5.73
C LEU A 76 1.86 11.31 -6.87
N ALA A 77 1.14 12.44 -6.83
CA ALA A 77 1.26 13.49 -7.83
C ALA A 77 2.69 14.04 -7.93
N ILE A 78 3.32 14.35 -6.79
CA ILE A 78 4.70 14.83 -6.73
C ILE A 78 5.68 13.80 -7.29
N ALA A 79 5.47 12.51 -7.02
CA ALA A 79 6.30 11.43 -7.56
C ALA A 79 6.25 11.38 -9.09
N VAL A 80 5.04 11.45 -9.65
CA VAL A 80 4.81 11.42 -11.10
C VAL A 80 5.36 12.67 -11.78
N THR A 81 5.23 13.85 -11.17
CA THR A 81 5.81 15.08 -11.72
C THR A 81 7.33 15.02 -11.76
N ASN A 82 7.97 14.54 -10.69
CA ASN A 82 9.43 14.44 -10.64
C ASN A 82 9.97 13.41 -11.64
N ILE A 83 9.34 12.24 -11.79
CA ILE A 83 9.80 11.24 -12.76
C ILE A 83 9.60 11.72 -14.21
N LEU A 84 8.51 12.44 -14.48
CA LEU A 84 8.24 13.01 -15.80
C LEU A 84 9.28 14.09 -16.17
N LEU A 85 9.66 14.93 -15.21
CA LEU A 85 10.64 16.01 -15.41
C LEU A 85 12.06 15.45 -15.65
N ILE A 86 12.41 14.35 -14.99
CA ILE A 86 13.70 13.67 -15.20
C ILE A 86 13.76 12.96 -16.57
N PHE A 87 12.63 12.48 -17.08
CA PHE A 87 12.56 11.77 -18.36
C PHE A 87 12.55 12.69 -19.59
N LEU A 88 12.15 13.95 -19.43
CA LEU A 88 12.04 14.94 -20.50
C LEU A 88 13.36 15.70 -20.70
#